data_AF-A0A317JE25-F1
#
_entry.id   AF-A0A317JE25-F1
#
_cell.length_a   1.000
_cell.length_b   1.000
_cell.length_c   1.000
_cell.angle_alpha   90.00
_cell.angle_beta   90.00
_cell.angle_gamma   90.00
#
_symmetry.space_group_name_H-M   'P 1'
#
loop_
_entity.id
_entity.type
_entity.pdbx_description
1 polymer ?
#
loop_
_entity_poly.entity_id
_entity_poly.type
_entity_poly.pdbx_seq_one_letter_code
_entity_poly.pdbx_strand_id
1 'polypeptide(L)' 'MSVSTPEYKKVTVELTDGTRVFADLTPLQGVYCFPKDKYEWDQTAPDSFGSALVWASRFEAHIDQIIGLAYKTEPPTKSA' A
#
# COMPACT_ATOMS: atom_id res chain seq x y z
N MET A 1 0.18 3.20 -11.67
CA MET A 1 0.29 2.53 -10.35
C MET A 1 -1.07 1.97 -9.99
N SER A 2 -1.12 0.76 -9.44
CA SER A 2 -2.36 0.16 -8.92
C SER A 2 -2.16 -0.31 -7.48
N VAL A 3 -3.24 -0.42 -6.72
CA VAL A 3 -3.22 -0.90 -5.33
C VAL A 3 -4.33 -1.92 -5.11
N SER A 4 -4.06 -2.92 -4.27
CA SER A 4 -5.06 -3.84 -3.76
C SER A 4 -4.81 -4.15 -2.28
N THR A 5 -5.88 -4.49 -1.56
CA THR A 5 -5.87 -4.77 -0.11
C THR A 5 -6.27 -6.24 0.14
N PRO A 6 -5.35 -7.19 -0.09
CA PRO A 6 -5.68 -8.62 -0.02
C PRO A 6 -6.13 -9.06 1.39
N GLU A 7 -5.66 -8.38 2.42
CA GLU A 7 -5.99 -8.62 3.82
C GLU A 7 -5.98 -7.29 4.58
N TYR A 8 -6.67 -7.24 5.72
CA TYR A 8 -6.54 -6.11 6.63
C TYR A 8 -5.06 -5.90 7.02
N LYS A 9 -4.61 -4.64 7.04
CA LYS A 9 -3.22 -4.21 7.30
C LYS A 9 -2.20 -4.59 6.22
N LYS A 10 -2.60 -5.29 5.15
CA LYS A 10 -1.70 -5.63 4.04
C LYS A 10 -2.11 -4.92 2.75
N VAL A 11 -1.09 -4.52 1.99
CA VAL A 11 -1.26 -3.92 0.66
C VAL A 11 -0.40 -4.64 -0.36
N THR A 12 -0.90 -4.68 -1.60
CA THR A 12 -0.10 -4.96 -2.78
C THR A 12 -0.13 -3.74 -3.68
N VAL A 13 1.05 -3.19 -3.99
CA VAL A 13 1.21 -2.02 -4.87
C VAL A 13 1.93 -2.42 -6.14
N GLU A 14 1.38 -2.11 -7.30
CA GLU A 14 2.07 -2.25 -8.59
C GLU A 14 2.60 -0.88 -9.02
N LEU A 15 3.92 -0.73 -8.98
CA LEU A 15 4.64 0.48 -9.35
C LEU A 15 4.59 0.72 -10.87
N THR A 16 4.99 1.92 -11.30
CA THR A 16 4.96 2.33 -12.71
C THR A 16 5.89 1.51 -13.61
N ASP A 17 6.94 0.93 -13.05
CA ASP A 17 7.86 0.03 -13.75
C ASP A 17 7.34 -1.41 -13.85
N GLY A 18 6.17 -1.70 -13.28
CA GLY A 18 5.55 -3.03 -13.21
C GLY A 18 6.02 -3.89 -12.03
N THR A 19 6.88 -3.36 -11.15
CA THR A 19 7.27 -4.03 -9.91
C THR A 19 6.06 -4.14 -8.97
N ARG A 20 5.82 -5.34 -8.41
CA ARG A 20 4.77 -5.55 -7.40
C ARG A 20 5.39 -5.64 -6.01
N VAL A 21 4.93 -4.79 -5.11
CA VAL A 21 5.38 -4.70 -3.72
C VAL A 21 4.28 -5.22 -2.80
N PHE A 22 4.61 -6.16 -1.92
CA PHE A 22 3.70 -6.73 -0.94
C PHE A 22 4.19 -6.32 0.45
N ALA A 23 3.37 -5.56 1.17
CA ALA A 23 3.76 -4.95 2.44
C ALA A 23 2.74 -5.22 3.55
N ASP A 24 3.25 -5.34 4.78
CA ASP A 24 2.46 -5.42 6.00
C ASP A 24 2.65 -4.12 6.80
N LEU A 25 1.58 -3.35 6.89
CA LEU A 25 1.54 -2.05 7.55
C LEU A 25 1.12 -2.14 9.03
N THR A 26 1.05 -3.35 9.60
CA THR A 26 0.83 -3.56 11.04
C THR A 26 1.75 -2.74 11.94
N PRO A 27 3.04 -2.50 11.61
CA PRO A 27 3.92 -1.63 12.41
C PRO A 27 3.40 -0.18 12.57
N LEU A 28 2.54 0.28 11.66
CA LEU A 28 1.97 1.64 11.66
C LEU A 28 0.63 1.72 12.40
N GLN A 29 0.11 0.61 12.95
CA GLN A 29 -1.22 0.57 13.59
C GLN A 29 -1.38 1.50 14.81
N GLY A 30 -0.27 1.99 15.38
CA GLY A 30 -0.28 2.95 16.48
C GLY A 30 -0.58 4.39 16.06
N VAL A 31 -0.62 4.69 14.75
CA VAL A 31 -0.96 6.01 14.23
C VAL A 31 -2.46 6.27 14.45
N TYR A 32 -2.81 7.43 15.02
CA TYR A 32 -4.20 7.71 15.44
C TYR A 32 -5.24 7.63 14.32
N CYS A 33 -4.84 7.90 13.07
CA CYS A 33 -5.70 7.84 11.89
C CYS A 33 -5.64 6.48 11.17
N PHE A 34 -4.88 5.50 11.66
CA PHE A 34 -4.78 4.18 11.04
C PHE A 34 -6.18 3.54 10.90
N PRO A 35 -6.54 2.97 9.73
CA PRO A 35 -7.88 2.42 9.51
C PRO A 35 -8.22 1.33 10.52
N LYS A 36 -9.41 1.41 11.13
CA LYS A 36 -9.77 0.60 12.31
C LYS A 36 -10.22 -0.81 11.98
N ASP A 37 -10.67 -1.03 10.76
CA ASP A 37 -11.21 -2.30 10.29
C ASP A 37 -10.95 -2.51 8.79
N LYS A 38 -11.37 -3.68 8.29
CA LYS A 38 -11.23 -4.05 6.87
C LYS A 38 -12.01 -3.12 5.94
N TYR A 39 -13.16 -2.59 6.37
CA TYR A 39 -14.01 -1.73 5.55
C TYR A 39 -13.37 -0.36 5.32
N GLU A 40 -12.80 0.25 6.35
CA GLU A 40 -12.00 1.47 6.19
C GLU A 40 -10.71 1.17 5.41
N TRP A 41 -10.07 0.01 5.67
CA TRP A 41 -8.84 -0.40 4.98
C TRP A 41 -9.00 -0.53 3.47
N ASP A 42 -10.12 -1.08 3.02
CA ASP A 42 -10.42 -1.26 1.60
C ASP A 42 -10.73 0.05 0.87
N GLN A 43 -10.98 1.13 1.60
CA GLN A 43 -11.13 2.48 1.07
C GLN A 43 -9.77 3.18 0.97
N THR A 44 -8.84 2.52 0.27
CA THR A 44 -7.52 3.07 -0.07
C THR A 44 -7.48 3.47 -1.53
N ALA A 45 -6.77 4.56 -1.82
CA ALA A 45 -6.43 4.98 -3.16
C ALA A 45 -5.02 5.58 -3.18
N PRO A 46 -4.32 5.52 -4.31
CA PRO A 46 -3.18 6.40 -4.57
C PRO A 46 -3.58 7.87 -4.43
N ASP A 47 -2.64 8.70 -3.96
CA ASP A 47 -2.77 10.15 -4.08
C ASP A 47 -2.67 10.62 -5.55
N SER A 48 -2.88 11.91 -5.80
CA SER A 48 -2.85 12.47 -7.16
C SER A 48 -1.50 12.32 -7.87
N PHE A 49 -0.41 12.16 -7.12
CA PHE A 49 0.94 12.01 -7.68
C PHE A 49 1.43 10.56 -7.69
N GLY A 50 0.68 9.62 -7.08
CA GLY A 50 1.09 8.23 -6.92
C GLY A 50 2.31 8.05 -6.01
N SER A 51 2.58 9.00 -5.13
CA SER A 51 3.69 8.98 -4.16
C SER A 51 3.28 8.47 -2.78
N ALA A 52 1.97 8.37 -2.51
CA ALA A 52 1.43 7.82 -1.28
C ALA A 52 0.14 7.04 -1.51
N LEU A 53 -0.17 6.14 -0.57
CA LEU A 53 -1.51 5.59 -0.39
C LEU A 53 -2.26 6.38 0.68
N VAL A 54 -3.50 6.76 0.38
CA VAL A 54 -4.36 7.54 1.26
C VAL A 54 -5.62 6.73 1.57
N TRP A 55 -6.03 6.75 2.83
CA TRP A 55 -7.27 6.15 3.30
C TRP A 55 -8.32 7.21 3.65
N ALA A 56 -9.59 6.81 3.63
CA ALA A 56 -10.72 7.66 4.06
C ALA A 56 -10.53 8.20 5.50
N SER A 57 -9.84 7.46 6.36
CA SER A 57 -9.48 7.84 7.73
C SER A 57 -8.43 8.96 7.82
N ARG A 58 -7.91 9.45 6.68
CA ARG A 58 -6.76 10.38 6.55
C ARG A 58 -5.41 9.78 6.94
N PHE A 59 -5.33 8.45 7.08
CA PHE A 59 -4.04 7.79 7.11
C PHE A 59 -3.37 7.89 5.74
N GLU A 60 -2.08 8.24 5.76
CA GLU A 60 -1.25 8.36 4.58
C GLU A 60 0.05 7.57 4.82
N ALA A 61 0.41 6.75 3.84
CA ALA A 61 1.66 6.01 3.84
C ALA A 61 2.38 6.24 2.51
N HIS A 62 3.58 6.82 2.57
CA HIS A 62 4.38 7.05 1.38
C HIS A 62 4.86 5.73 0.75
N ILE A 63 5.00 5.68 -0.57
CA ILE A 63 5.41 4.47 -1.29
C ILE A 63 6.78 3.96 -0.82
N ASP A 64 7.72 4.83 -0.49
CA ASP A 64 9.02 4.48 0.08
C ASP A 64 8.92 3.84 1.47
N GLN A 65 7.96 4.26 2.30
CA GLN A 65 7.67 3.58 3.57
C GLN A 65 7.07 2.19 3.34
N ILE A 66 6.18 2.06 2.34
CA ILE A 66 5.59 0.78 1.94
C ILE A 66 6.66 -0.18 1.43
N ILE A 67 7.59 0.30 0.61
CA ILE A 67 8.75 -0.47 0.13
C ILE A 67 9.64 -0.89 1.31
N GLY A 68 9.89 0.02 2.27
CA GLY A 68 10.66 -0.29 3.48
C GLY A 68 10.02 -1.35 4.38
N LEU A 69 8.69 -1.51 4.31
CA LEU A 69 7.91 -2.52 5.03
C LEU A 69 7.55 -3.75 4.19
N ALA A 70 8.09 -3.84 2.97
CA ALA A 70 7.77 -4.93 2.06
C ALA A 70 8.36 -6.26 2.57
N TYR A 71 7.52 -7.29 2.67
CA TYR A 71 7.97 -8.65 2.96
C TYR A 71 8.23 -9.45 1.68
N LYS A 72 7.77 -8.94 0.52
CA LYS A 72 8.01 -9.54 -0.79
C LYS A 72 7.95 -8.48 -1.88
N THR A 73 8.82 -8.61 -2.87
CA THR A 73 8.80 -7.81 -4.11
C THR A 73 8.90 -8.75 -5.31
N GLU A 74 8.02 -8.57 -6.30
CA GLU A 74 8.10 -9.27 -7.58
C GLU A 74 8.56 -8.26 -8.64
N PRO A 75 9.63 -8.55 -9.40
CA PRO A 75 10.06 -7.68 -10.49
C PRO A 75 9.01 -7.66 -11.61
N PRO A 76 9.04 -6.66 -12.51
CA PRO A 76 8.16 -6.64 -13.65
C PRO A 76 8.35 -7.89 -14.51
N THR A 77 7.24 -8.51 -14.88
CA THR A 77 7.26 -9.59 -15.86
C THR A 77 7.74 -9.00 -17.19
N LYS A 78 9.00 -9.23 -17.57
CA LYS A 78 9.46 -8.92 -18.92
C LYS A 78 8.60 -9.72 -19.89
N SER A 79 7.79 -9.04 -20.70
CA SER A 79 7.24 -9.66 -21.90
C SER A 79 8.43 -10.09 -22.76
N ALA A 80 8.55 -11.39 -23.01
CA ALA A 80 9.55 -11.98 -23.90
C ALA A 80 9.23 -11.67 -25.37
#